data_AF-F2L5R3-F1
#
_entry.id   AF-F2L5R3-F1
#
_cell.length_a   1.000
_cell.length_b   1.000
_cell.length_c   1.000
_cell.angle_alpha   90.00
_cell.angle_beta   90.00
_cell.angle_gamma   90.00
#
_symmetry.space_group_name_H-M   'P 1'
#
loop_
_entity.id
_entity.type
_entity.pdbx_description
1 polymer ?
#
loop_
_entity_poly.entity_id
_entity_poly.type
_entity_poly.pdbx_seq_one_letter_code
_entity_poly.pdbx_strand_id
1 'polypeptide(L)'
;MDLITLLKIEHAVFKVRFSLMYRLPDDAFWDEFSALHRFVVDVHARAEDLYVFPLFPEKEIHPYAADHKLIQSLGDYILREKDRRRFERYVSVVTYHNDHEELEVFPKVGRHIPVALDVIEKYGAENYVKLVGLDPRRF
;
A
#
# COMPACT_ATOMS: atom_id res chain seq x y z
N MET A 1 9.33 -15.82 1.82
CA MET A 1 9.13 -14.60 1.00
C MET A 1 9.91 -13.42 1.59
N ASP A 2 10.52 -12.57 0.75
CA ASP A 2 11.20 -11.33 1.16
C ASP A 2 10.23 -10.13 1.21
N LEU A 3 10.47 -9.14 2.09
CA LEU A 3 9.59 -7.98 2.23
C LEU A 3 9.50 -7.15 0.95
N ILE A 4 10.60 -6.90 0.24
CA ILE A 4 10.55 -6.11 -1.01
C ILE A 4 9.73 -6.85 -2.07
N THR A 5 9.81 -8.18 -2.09
CA THR A 5 8.95 -9.00 -2.96
C THR A 5 7.47 -8.86 -2.56
N LEU A 6 7.17 -8.88 -1.26
CA LEU A 6 5.82 -8.69 -0.75
C LEU A 6 5.25 -7.32 -1.15
N LEU A 7 6.00 -6.24 -0.92
CA LEU A 7 5.57 -4.87 -1.24
C LEU A 7 5.30 -4.70 -2.74
N LYS A 8 6.15 -5.25 -3.61
CA LYS A 8 5.91 -5.27 -5.07
C LYS A 8 4.64 -6.03 -5.47
N ILE A 9 4.33 -7.13 -4.78
CA ILE A 9 3.07 -7.86 -5.00
C ILE A 9 1.89 -6.96 -4.60
N GLU A 10 1.97 -6.30 -3.44
CA GLU A 10 0.95 -5.37 -2.96
C GLU A 10 0.74 -4.19 -3.93
N HIS A 11 1.82 -3.62 -4.49
CA HIS A 11 1.74 -2.59 -5.53
C HIS A 11 0.93 -3.04 -6.74
N ALA A 12 1.20 -4.25 -7.24
CA ALA A 12 0.46 -4.83 -8.36
C ALA A 12 -1.01 -5.05 -7.99
N VAL A 13 -1.29 -5.53 -6.77
CA VAL A 13 -2.65 -5.69 -6.26
C VAL A 13 -3.38 -4.35 -6.22
N PHE A 14 -2.76 -3.28 -5.73
CA PHE A 14 -3.42 -1.97 -5.67
C PHE A 14 -3.86 -1.50 -7.05
N LYS A 15 -3.00 -1.61 -8.06
CA LYS A 15 -3.35 -1.26 -9.47
C LYS A 15 -4.58 -2.04 -9.94
N VAL A 16 -4.63 -3.35 -9.66
CA VAL A 16 -5.80 -4.19 -10.02
C VAL A 16 -7.04 -3.76 -9.24
N ARG A 17 -6.96 -3.62 -7.91
CA ARG A 17 -8.11 -3.26 -7.06
C ARG A 17 -8.67 -1.90 -7.45
N PHE A 18 -7.83 -0.88 -7.64
CA PHE A 18 -8.25 0.44 -8.11
C PHE A 18 -9.01 0.36 -9.44
N SER A 19 -8.51 -0.43 -10.39
CA SER A 19 -9.18 -0.61 -11.69
C SER A 19 -10.58 -1.22 -11.58
N LEU A 20 -10.77 -2.16 -10.65
CA LEU A 20 -12.06 -2.80 -10.40
C LEU A 20 -13.03 -1.85 -9.68
N MET A 21 -12.52 -1.04 -8.76
CA MET A 21 -13.32 -0.12 -7.95
C MET A 21 -14.06 0.94 -8.76
N TYR A 22 -13.51 1.37 -9.91
CA TYR A 22 -14.21 2.29 -10.82
C TYR A 22 -15.57 1.76 -11.30
N ARG A 23 -15.77 0.43 -11.28
CA ARG A 23 -16.99 -0.22 -11.75
C ARG A 23 -17.97 -0.56 -10.63
N LEU A 24 -17.60 -0.31 -9.38
CA LEU A 24 -18.44 -0.64 -8.23
C LEU A 24 -19.59 0.37 -8.07
N PRO A 25 -20.79 -0.09 -7.66
CA PRO A 25 -21.83 0.80 -7.14
C PRO A 25 -21.35 1.47 -5.85
N ASP A 26 -21.94 2.60 -5.49
CA ASP A 26 -21.44 3.45 -4.39
C ASP A 26 -21.28 2.69 -3.06
N ASP A 27 -22.27 1.90 -2.63
CA ASP A 27 -22.19 1.16 -1.36
C ASP A 27 -20.99 0.20 -1.34
N ALA A 28 -20.83 -0.60 -2.39
CA ALA A 28 -19.71 -1.52 -2.53
C ALA A 28 -18.37 -0.79 -2.71
N PHE A 29 -18.36 0.36 -3.38
CA PHE A 29 -17.18 1.19 -3.54
C PHE A 29 -16.67 1.69 -2.19
N TRP A 30 -17.57 2.15 -1.30
CA TRP A 30 -17.16 2.70 -0.01
C TRP A 30 -16.60 1.63 0.93
N ASP A 31 -17.22 0.45 0.96
CA ASP A 31 -16.73 -0.67 1.75
C ASP A 31 -15.35 -1.13 1.26
N GLU A 32 -15.21 -1.27 -0.06
CA GLU A 32 -13.96 -1.66 -0.70
C GLU A 32 -12.87 -0.60 -0.50
N PHE A 33 -13.19 0.69 -0.69
CA PHE A 33 -12.24 1.78 -0.51
C PHE A 33 -11.78 1.91 0.93
N SER A 34 -12.69 1.75 1.89
CA SER A 34 -12.32 1.80 3.31
C SER A 34 -11.36 0.67 3.68
N ALA A 35 -11.63 -0.56 3.23
CA ALA A 35 -10.76 -1.70 3.47
C ALA A 35 -9.39 -1.54 2.80
N LEU A 36 -9.37 -1.14 1.53
CA LEU A 36 -8.14 -0.95 0.77
C LEU A 36 -7.31 0.22 1.30
N HIS A 37 -7.94 1.36 1.60
CA HIS A 37 -7.24 2.51 2.15
C HIS A 37 -6.57 2.18 3.49
N ARG A 38 -7.30 1.49 4.37
CA ARG A 38 -6.75 1.04 5.64
C ARG A 38 -5.55 0.12 5.45
N PHE A 39 -5.62 -0.81 4.49
CA PHE A 39 -4.49 -1.68 4.18
C PHE A 39 -3.27 -0.89 3.68
N VAL A 40 -3.48 0.06 2.76
CA VAL A 40 -2.41 0.92 2.23
C VAL A 40 -1.69 1.67 3.37
N VAL A 41 -2.43 2.23 4.32
CA VAL A 41 -1.84 3.05 5.40
C VAL A 41 -1.31 2.21 6.56
N ASP A 42 -2.14 1.32 7.11
CA ASP A 42 -1.83 0.63 8.37
C ASP A 42 -0.89 -0.56 8.21
N VAL A 43 -0.79 -1.12 7.00
CA VAL A 43 -0.01 -2.33 6.71
C VAL A 43 1.16 -2.01 5.79
N HIS A 44 0.85 -1.55 4.57
CA HIS A 44 1.82 -1.38 3.51
C HIS A 44 2.80 -0.24 3.78
N ALA A 45 2.30 1.00 3.85
CA ALA A 45 3.11 2.18 4.17
C ALA A 45 3.82 2.05 5.52
N ARG A 46 3.13 1.46 6.51
CA ARG A 46 3.73 1.17 7.82
C ARG A 46 4.89 0.19 7.75
N ALA A 47 4.83 -0.84 6.91
CA ALA A 47 5.92 -1.79 6.74
C ALA A 47 7.14 -1.12 6.10
N GLU A 48 6.92 -0.23 5.13
CA GLU A 48 7.98 0.57 4.51
C GLU A 48 8.64 1.50 5.53
N ASP A 49 7.84 2.28 6.27
CA ASP A 49 8.33 3.20 7.31
C ASP A 49 9.15 2.49 8.39
N LEU A 50 8.76 1.27 8.78
CA LEU A 50 9.42 0.52 9.87
C LEU A 50 10.64 -0.26 9.41
N TYR A 51 10.65 -0.78 8.18
CA TYR A 51 11.62 -1.81 7.79
C TYR A 51 12.45 -1.44 6.56
N VAL A 52 11.93 -0.58 5.67
CA VAL A 52 12.59 -0.21 4.41
C VAL A 52 13.22 1.17 4.48
N PHE A 53 12.46 2.20 4.84
CA PHE A 53 12.96 3.58 4.88
C PHE A 53 14.11 3.80 5.86
N PRO A 54 14.16 3.15 7.05
CA PRO A 54 15.30 3.28 7.97
C PRO A 54 16.63 2.77 7.41
N LEU A 55 16.63 2.13 6.24
CA LEU A 55 17.85 1.65 5.57
C LEU A 55 18.57 2.75 4.79
N PHE A 56 17.93 3.90 4.62
CA PHE A 56 18.40 4.98 3.76
C PHE A 56 18.65 6.27 4.56
N PRO A 57 19.49 7.18 4.03
CA PRO A 57 19.60 8.52 4.58
C PRO A 57 18.24 9.24 4.55
N GLU A 58 17.89 9.93 5.63
CA GLU A 58 16.58 10.61 5.78
C GLU A 58 16.22 11.50 4.58
N LYS A 59 17.19 12.26 4.04
CA LYS A 59 17.00 13.12 2.88
C LYS A 59 16.52 12.40 1.61
N GLU A 60 16.81 11.11 1.47
CA GLU A 60 16.43 10.31 0.31
C GLU A 60 15.01 9.74 0.46
N ILE A 61 14.61 9.40 1.68
CA ILE A 61 13.29 8.79 1.97
C ILE A 61 12.23 9.81 2.40
N HIS A 62 12.63 11.02 2.77
CA HIS A 62 11.69 12.04 3.26
C HIS A 62 10.53 12.32 2.28
N PRO A 63 10.74 12.39 0.95
CA PRO A 63 9.63 12.55 0.01
C PRO A 63 8.60 11.41 0.10
N TYR A 64 9.06 10.16 0.15
CA TYR A 64 8.21 8.96 0.24
C TYR A 64 7.44 8.89 1.56
N ALA A 65 8.10 9.19 2.68
CA ALA A 65 7.43 9.28 3.98
C ALA A 65 6.43 10.46 4.06
N ALA A 66 6.66 11.54 3.29
CA ALA A 66 5.69 12.63 3.16
C ALA A 66 4.49 12.21 2.29
N ASP A 67 4.72 11.43 1.24
CA ASP A 67 3.66 10.87 0.40
C ASP A 67 2.75 9.93 1.19
N HIS A 68 3.26 9.13 2.13
CA HIS A 68 2.43 8.35 3.07
C HIS A 68 1.42 9.23 3.83
N LYS A 69 1.84 10.39 4.32
CA LYS A 69 0.95 11.34 5.02
C LYS A 69 -0.07 11.96 4.06
N LEU A 70 0.32 12.23 2.82
CA LEU A 70 -0.58 12.74 1.79
C LEU A 70 -1.64 11.69 1.42
N ILE A 71 -1.23 10.44 1.20
CA ILE A 71 -2.11 9.30 0.90
C ILE A 71 -3.11 9.11 2.04
N GLN A 72 -2.63 9.08 3.29
CA GLN A 72 -3.48 9.00 4.47
C GLN A 72 -4.50 10.15 4.50
N SER A 73 -4.02 11.40 4.46
CA SER A 73 -4.89 12.59 4.56
C SER A 73 -5.93 12.64 3.45
N LEU A 74 -5.56 12.26 2.22
CA LEU A 74 -6.45 12.25 1.07
C LEU A 74 -7.49 11.13 1.17
N GLY A 75 -7.09 9.92 1.55
CA GLY A 75 -8.04 8.80 1.71
C GLY A 75 -9.01 9.03 2.86
N ASP A 76 -8.52 9.52 4.01
CA ASP A 76 -9.36 9.91 5.16
C ASP A 76 -10.38 10.98 4.77
N TYR A 77 -9.95 11.99 4.02
CA TYR A 77 -10.85 13.02 3.49
C TYR A 77 -11.93 12.41 2.59
N ILE A 78 -11.54 11.58 1.61
CA ILE A 78 -12.48 10.96 0.67
C ILE A 78 -13.51 10.10 1.41
N LEU A 79 -13.08 9.34 2.42
CA LEU A 79 -13.97 8.50 3.23
C LEU A 79 -14.93 9.33 4.09
N ARG A 80 -14.42 10.39 4.73
CA ARG A 80 -15.21 11.25 5.62
C ARG A 80 -16.24 12.07 4.86
N GLU A 81 -15.83 12.72 3.78
CA GLU A 81 -16.69 13.60 2.98
C GLU A 81 -17.50 12.84 1.92
N LYS A 82 -17.24 11.53 1.76
CA LYS A 82 -17.82 10.70 0.69
C LYS A 82 -17.62 11.30 -0.71
N ASP A 83 -16.46 11.93 -0.95
CA ASP A 83 -16.14 12.63 -2.20
C ASP A 83 -15.48 11.70 -3.23
N ARG A 84 -16.27 10.81 -3.85
CA ARG A 84 -15.80 9.81 -4.84
C ARG A 84 -15.06 10.44 -6.03
N ARG A 85 -15.36 11.70 -6.36
CA ARG A 85 -14.71 12.43 -7.48
C ARG A 85 -13.19 12.56 -7.30
N ARG A 86 -12.69 12.50 -6.07
CA ARG A 86 -11.26 12.56 -5.75
C ARG A 86 -10.58 11.20 -5.74
N PHE A 87 -11.32 10.11 -5.94
CA PHE A 87 -10.75 8.76 -5.97
C PHE A 87 -9.67 8.63 -7.04
N GLU A 88 -9.86 9.20 -8.23
CA GLU A 88 -8.84 9.19 -9.29
C GLU A 88 -7.53 9.86 -8.83
N ARG A 89 -7.64 10.97 -8.10
CA ARG A 89 -6.47 11.65 -7.51
C ARG A 89 -5.78 10.77 -6.48
N TYR A 90 -6.53 10.07 -5.63
CA TYR A 90 -5.98 9.11 -4.68
C TYR A 90 -5.20 8.00 -5.40
N VAL A 91 -5.81 7.40 -6.43
CA VAL A 91 -5.16 6.36 -7.25
C VAL A 91 -3.86 6.89 -7.83
N SER A 92 -3.87 8.07 -8.46
CA SER A 92 -2.65 8.65 -9.05
C SER A 92 -1.53 8.86 -8.04
N VAL A 93 -1.84 9.34 -6.83
CA VAL A 93 -0.84 9.56 -5.77
C VAL A 93 -0.24 8.23 -5.32
N VAL A 94 -1.07 7.23 -5.01
CA VAL A 94 -0.58 5.90 -4.61
C VAL A 94 0.25 5.27 -5.72
N THR A 95 -0.23 5.25 -6.97
CA THR A 95 0.53 4.62 -8.05
C THR A 95 1.84 5.35 -8.35
N TYR A 96 1.85 6.68 -8.27
CA TYR A 96 3.06 7.47 -8.46
C TYR A 96 4.11 7.13 -7.38
N HIS A 97 3.72 7.13 -6.10
CA HIS A 97 4.56 6.75 -4.97
C HIS A 97 5.18 5.36 -5.20
N ASN A 98 4.33 4.35 -5.40
CA ASN A 98 4.71 2.96 -5.58
C ASN A 98 5.66 2.75 -6.78
N ASP A 99 5.39 3.42 -7.91
CA ASP A 99 6.23 3.32 -9.10
C ASP A 99 7.63 3.91 -8.87
N HIS A 100 7.73 5.02 -8.12
CA HIS A 100 9.02 5.64 -7.82
C HIS A 100 9.80 4.83 -6.79
N GLU A 101 9.16 4.22 -5.80
CA GLU A 101 9.84 3.30 -4.89
C GLU A 101 10.43 2.10 -5.62
N GLU A 102 9.66 1.49 -6.52
CA GLU A 102 10.14 0.36 -7.32
C GLU A 102 11.34 0.70 -8.20
N LEU A 103 11.43 1.94 -8.67
CA LEU A 103 12.51 2.43 -9.52
C LEU A 103 13.72 2.94 -8.74
N GLU A 104 13.50 3.62 -7.61
CA GLU A 104 14.52 4.44 -6.95
C GLU A 104 14.92 3.94 -5.57
N VAL A 105 14.05 3.20 -4.88
CA VAL A 105 14.26 2.76 -3.49
C VAL A 105 14.53 1.26 -3.44
N PHE A 106 13.59 0.45 -3.90
CA PHE A 106 13.66 -1.01 -3.81
C PHE A 106 14.91 -1.62 -4.47
N PRO A 107 15.41 -1.14 -5.63
CA PRO A 107 16.64 -1.68 -6.24
C PRO A 107 17.89 -1.43 -5.40
N LYS A 108 17.87 -0.43 -4.52
CA LYS A 108 18.98 -0.09 -3.62
C LYS A 108 18.94 -0.88 -2.32
N VAL A 109 17.86 -1.62 -2.05
CA VAL A 109 17.77 -2.52 -0.90
C VAL A 109 18.68 -3.73 -1.15
N GLY A 110 19.95 -3.58 -0.79
CA GLY A 110 21.00 -4.58 -1.03
C GLY A 110 20.98 -5.77 -0.06
N ARG A 111 19.90 -5.95 0.71
CA ARG A 111 19.80 -7.01 1.74
C ARG A 111 18.40 -7.59 1.83
N HIS A 112 18.33 -8.87 2.21
CA HIS A 112 17.08 -9.54 2.53
C HIS A 112 16.46 -8.95 3.81
N ILE A 113 15.15 -8.72 3.81
CA ILE A 113 14.39 -8.27 4.99
C ILE A 113 13.36 -9.36 5.35
N PRO A 114 13.65 -10.23 6.34
CA PRO A 114 12.88 -11.45 6.60
C PRO A 114 11.61 -11.23 7.45
N VAL A 115 10.91 -10.10 7.28
CA VAL A 115 9.75 -9.72 8.12
C VAL A 115 8.41 -9.80 7.37
N ALA A 116 8.42 -10.26 6.12
CA ALA A 116 7.21 -10.33 5.28
C ALA A 116 6.07 -11.12 5.95
N LEU A 117 6.38 -12.28 6.55
CA LEU A 117 5.38 -13.10 7.23
C LEU A 117 4.85 -12.42 8.51
N ASP A 118 5.72 -11.78 9.29
CA ASP A 118 5.33 -11.05 10.49
C ASP A 118 4.35 -9.91 10.16
N VAL A 119 4.56 -9.20 9.04
CA VAL A 119 3.65 -8.15 8.56
C VAL A 119 2.26 -8.73 8.25
N ILE A 120 2.21 -9.84 7.51
CA ILE A 120 0.96 -10.53 7.15
C ILE A 120 0.23 -11.01 8.40
N GLU A 121 0.95 -11.63 9.35
CA GLU A 121 0.37 -12.14 10.58
C GLU A 121 -0.21 -11.04 11.46
N LYS A 122 0.48 -9.90 11.58
CA LYS A 122 -0.01 -8.75 12.35
C LYS A 122 -1.28 -8.12 11.78
N TYR A 123 -1.45 -8.12 10.45
CA TYR A 123 -2.70 -7.67 9.82
C TYR A 123 -3.84 -8.70 9.95
N GLY A 124 -3.49 -9.96 10.17
CA GLY A 124 -4.39 -11.10 10.14
C GLY A 124 -4.35 -11.76 8.76
N ALA A 125 -3.76 -12.95 8.69
CA ALA A 125 -3.48 -13.62 7.42
C ALA A 125 -4.73 -13.85 6.56
N GLU A 126 -5.89 -14.11 7.16
CA GLU A 126 -7.15 -14.24 6.41
C GLU A 126 -7.59 -12.94 5.74
N ASN A 127 -7.45 -11.80 6.44
CA ASN A 127 -7.73 -10.49 5.89
C ASN A 127 -6.75 -10.14 4.77
N TYR A 128 -5.47 -10.48 4.96
CA TYR A 128 -4.44 -10.32 3.95
C TYR A 128 -4.81 -11.08 2.67
N VAL A 129 -5.10 -12.38 2.79
CA VAL A 129 -5.47 -13.24 1.65
C VAL A 129 -6.73 -12.72 0.96
N LYS A 130 -7.72 -12.24 1.71
CA LYS A 130 -8.93 -11.67 1.14
C LYS A 130 -8.66 -10.43 0.28
N LEU A 131 -7.71 -9.58 0.70
CA LEU A 131 -7.38 -8.33 0.01
C LEU A 131 -6.43 -8.55 -1.17
N VAL A 132 -5.40 -9.36 -0.96
CA VAL A 132 -4.31 -9.60 -1.93
C VAL A 132 -4.65 -10.73 -2.90
N GLY A 133 -5.56 -11.63 -2.53
CA GLY A 133 -5.97 -12.78 -3.35
C GLY A 133 -4.91 -13.90 -3.42
N LEU A 134 -3.85 -13.79 -2.63
CA LEU A 134 -2.74 -14.73 -2.55
C LEU A 134 -2.45 -15.08 -1.09
N ASP A 135 -1.99 -16.31 -0.84
CA ASP A 135 -1.50 -16.76 0.47
C ASP A 135 0.02 -16.92 0.43
N PRO A 136 0.78 -15.87 0.83
CA PRO A 136 2.25 -15.89 0.82
C PRO A 136 2.88 -16.99 1.68
N ARG A 137 2.14 -17.56 2.63
CA ARG A 137 2.63 -18.62 3.54
C ARG A 137 2.76 -19.97 2.85
N ARG A 138 2.18 -20.11 1.65
CA ARG A 138 2.20 -21.35 0.86
C ARG A 138 3.37 -21.43 -0.12
N PHE A 139 4.31 -20.47 -0.06
CA PHE A 139 5.45 -20.32 -0.98
C PHE A 139 6.76 -20.04 -0.26
#